data_AF-A0A953EB30-F1
#
_entry.id   AF-A0A953EB30-F1
#
_cell.length_a   1.000
_cell.length_b   1.000
_cell.length_c   1.000
_cell.angle_alpha   90.00
_cell.angle_beta   90.00
_cell.angle_gamma   90.00
#
_symmetry.space_group_name_H-M   'P 1'
#
loop_
_entity.id
_entity.type
_entity.pdbx_description
1 polymer ?
#
loop_
_entity_poly.entity_id
_entity_poly.type
_entity_poly.pdbx_seq_one_letter_code
_entity_poly.pdbx_strand_id
1 'polypeptide(L)'
;MPGPIAPLLRRRALPLLALPLLSRPARAAPAAIRFRIMRQGSQIGTHGVTFSEANGELTARTDVDITVRLLGVTVFRFNHRFTEVWAGDRLRLATSRHDRNGTVTEMVARAAEGAILVQGPQGPQRLPAEAAPLSWWNPRLFTRPLFD
;
A
#
# COMPACT_ATOMS: atom_id res chain seq x y z
N MET A 1 54.35 66.16 -12.39
CA MET A 1 53.18 65.89 -11.52
C MET A 1 52.34 64.79 -12.19
N PRO A 2 52.49 63.51 -11.84
CA PRO A 2 51.61 62.44 -12.34
C PRO A 2 50.36 62.32 -11.45
N GLY A 3 49.17 62.29 -12.07
CA GLY A 3 47.88 62.12 -11.38
C GLY A 3 47.58 60.66 -11.01
N PRO A 4 46.61 60.40 -10.11
CA PRO A 4 46.37 59.07 -9.57
C PRO A 4 45.59 58.18 -10.53
N ILE A 5 45.99 56.91 -10.62
CA ILE A 5 45.27 55.85 -11.34
C ILE A 5 44.19 55.27 -10.42
N ALA A 6 42.92 55.39 -10.82
CA ALA A 6 41.81 54.76 -10.10
C ALA A 6 41.77 53.25 -10.37
N PRO A 7 41.58 52.38 -9.35
CA PRO A 7 41.47 50.96 -9.57
C PRO A 7 40.07 50.61 -10.08
N LEU A 8 40.01 49.91 -11.22
CA LEU A 8 38.80 49.31 -11.75
C LEU A 8 38.34 48.18 -10.82
N LEU A 9 37.19 48.37 -10.14
CA LEU A 9 36.53 47.31 -9.38
C LEU A 9 36.14 46.16 -10.33
N ARG A 10 36.82 45.02 -10.20
CA ARG A 10 36.42 43.77 -10.86
C ARG A 10 35.11 43.28 -10.23
N ARG A 11 33.99 43.49 -10.94
CA ARG A 11 32.72 42.82 -10.66
C ARG A 11 32.92 41.30 -10.78
N ARG A 12 32.92 40.59 -9.65
CA ARG A 12 32.85 39.13 -9.62
C ARG A 12 31.40 38.72 -9.88
N ALA A 13 31.11 38.21 -11.07
CA ALA A 13 29.84 37.55 -11.36
C ALA A 13 29.84 36.16 -10.70
N LEU A 14 28.92 35.92 -9.76
CA LEU A 14 28.65 34.57 -9.28
C LEU A 14 27.85 33.80 -10.34
N PRO A 15 28.27 32.58 -10.73
CA PRO A 15 27.48 31.78 -11.64
C PRO A 15 26.25 31.26 -10.89
N LEU A 16 25.04 31.53 -11.41
CA LEU A 16 23.84 30.81 -11.00
C LEU A 16 24.02 29.34 -11.42
N LEU A 17 24.27 28.44 -10.46
CA LEU A 17 24.11 27.01 -10.68
C LEU A 17 22.61 26.73 -10.85
N ALA A 18 22.18 26.47 -12.08
CA ALA A 18 20.86 25.91 -12.34
C ALA A 18 20.84 24.47 -11.80
N LEU A 19 20.16 24.22 -10.68
CA LEU A 19 19.87 22.86 -10.24
C LEU A 19 18.93 22.21 -11.26
N PRO A 20 19.30 21.08 -11.89
CA PRO A 20 18.35 20.35 -12.72
C PRO A 20 17.22 19.83 -11.82
N LEU A 21 16.00 20.28 -12.09
CA LEU A 21 14.80 19.66 -11.54
C LEU A 21 14.71 18.25 -12.14
N LEU A 22 15.27 17.27 -11.44
CA LEU A 22 15.10 15.85 -11.76
C LEU A 22 13.61 15.52 -11.57
N SER A 23 12.86 15.49 -12.68
CA SER A 23 11.50 14.97 -12.67
C SER A 23 11.54 13.51 -12.26
N ARG A 24 11.06 13.21 -11.05
CA ARG A 24 10.95 11.83 -10.58
C ARG A 24 9.87 11.14 -11.43
N PRO A 25 10.17 10.03 -12.13
CA PRO A 25 9.16 9.38 -12.97
C PRO A 25 8.00 8.96 -12.06
N ALA A 26 6.80 9.47 -12.35
CA ALA A 26 5.58 8.99 -11.73
C ALA A 26 5.37 7.55 -12.21
N ARG A 27 5.47 6.58 -11.30
CA ARG A 27 5.07 5.21 -11.60
C ARG A 27 3.55 5.25 -11.76
N ALA A 28 3.03 4.74 -12.88
CA ALA A 28 1.59 4.57 -12.99
C ALA A 28 1.14 3.53 -11.96
N ALA A 29 0.09 3.85 -11.20
CA ALA A 29 -0.51 2.91 -10.26
C ALA A 29 -0.88 1.60 -11.00
N PRO A 30 -0.81 0.44 -10.32
CA PRO A 30 -1.22 -0.81 -10.93
C PRO A 30 -2.67 -0.76 -11.42
N ALA A 31 -2.96 -1.48 -12.50
CA ALA A 31 -4.33 -1.64 -12.97
C ALA A 31 -5.17 -2.40 -11.93
N ALA A 32 -6.46 -2.06 -11.84
CA ALA A 32 -7.38 -2.78 -10.97
C ALA A 32 -7.49 -4.26 -11.34
N ILE A 33 -7.56 -5.13 -10.34
CA ILE A 33 -7.65 -6.58 -10.51
C ILE A 33 -9.03 -7.04 -10.07
N ARG A 34 -9.69 -7.93 -10.83
CA ARG A 34 -11.00 -8.47 -10.49
C ARG A 34 -11.08 -9.96 -10.81
N PHE A 35 -11.60 -10.73 -9.87
CA PHE A 35 -11.84 -12.16 -10.00
C PHE A 35 -13.29 -12.48 -9.67
N ARG A 36 -13.83 -13.47 -10.37
CA ARG A 36 -15.05 -14.17 -9.96
C ARG A 36 -14.65 -15.30 -9.03
N ILE A 37 -15.39 -15.46 -7.93
CA ILE A 37 -15.24 -16.59 -7.03
C ILE A 37 -16.25 -17.64 -7.47
N MET A 38 -15.76 -18.80 -7.89
CA MET A 38 -16.56 -19.87 -8.47
C MET A 38 -16.64 -21.06 -7.51
N ARG A 39 -17.81 -21.70 -7.42
CA ARG A 39 -18.00 -22.97 -6.73
C ARG A 39 -18.90 -23.86 -7.57
N GLN A 40 -18.41 -25.04 -7.94
CA GLN A 40 -19.14 -26.01 -8.78
C GLN A 40 -19.70 -25.36 -10.07
N GLY A 41 -18.90 -24.53 -10.74
CA GLY A 41 -19.29 -23.85 -11.99
C GLY A 41 -20.17 -22.61 -11.80
N SER A 42 -20.73 -22.37 -10.61
CA SER A 42 -21.54 -21.18 -10.32
C SER A 42 -20.71 -20.07 -9.68
N GLN A 43 -20.95 -18.82 -10.07
CA GLN A 43 -20.35 -17.67 -9.38
C GLN A 43 -21.04 -17.50 -8.02
N ILE A 44 -20.23 -17.47 -6.95
CA ILE A 44 -20.70 -17.26 -5.57
C ILE A 44 -20.18 -15.94 -4.98
N GLY A 45 -19.38 -15.18 -5.72
CA GLY A 45 -18.79 -13.97 -5.19
C GLY A 45 -17.81 -13.29 -6.14
N THR A 46 -17.16 -12.26 -5.60
CA THR A 46 -16.14 -11.47 -6.28
C THR A 46 -14.98 -11.16 -5.34
N HIS A 47 -13.80 -11.03 -5.91
CA HIS A 47 -12.60 -10.51 -5.25
C HIS A 47 -12.01 -9.42 -6.13
N GLY A 48 -11.85 -8.21 -5.60
CA GLY A 48 -11.31 -7.07 -6.33
C GLY A 48 -10.16 -6.41 -5.58
N VAL A 49 -9.19 -5.88 -6.32
CA VAL A 49 -8.16 -4.98 -5.79
C VAL A 49 -8.16 -3.69 -6.61
N THR A 50 -8.23 -2.56 -5.93
CA THR A 50 -8.12 -1.23 -6.53
C THR A 50 -6.92 -0.50 -5.95
N PHE A 51 -6.33 0.40 -6.75
CA PHE A 51 -5.11 1.10 -6.42
C PHE A 51 -5.32 2.60 -6.53
N SER A 52 -4.76 3.34 -5.58
CA SER A 52 -4.67 4.80 -5.65
C SER A 52 -3.30 5.24 -5.17
N GLU A 53 -2.68 6.20 -5.83
CA GLU A 53 -1.40 6.77 -5.43
C GLU A 53 -1.55 8.25 -5.09
N ALA A 54 -1.00 8.65 -3.94
CA ALA A 54 -0.97 10.04 -3.49
C ALA A 54 0.25 10.25 -2.60
N ASN A 55 0.91 11.41 -2.71
CA ASN A 55 2.05 11.79 -1.85
C ASN A 55 3.20 10.75 -1.79
N GLY A 56 3.39 9.98 -2.86
CA GLY A 56 4.40 8.92 -2.91
C GLY A 56 4.02 7.62 -2.17
N GLU A 57 2.77 7.50 -1.73
CA GLU A 57 2.22 6.28 -1.14
C GLU A 57 1.25 5.59 -2.10
N LEU A 58 1.36 4.27 -2.22
CA LEU A 58 0.42 3.41 -2.91
C LEU A 58 -0.56 2.84 -1.89
N THR A 59 -1.85 3.09 -2.09
CA THR A 59 -2.92 2.43 -1.34
C THR A 59 -3.54 1.34 -2.21
N ALA A 60 -3.49 0.09 -1.74
CA ALA A 60 -4.23 -1.03 -2.31
C ALA A 60 -5.46 -1.31 -1.44
N ARG A 61 -6.64 -1.38 -2.04
CA ARG A 61 -7.90 -1.75 -1.38
C ARG A 61 -8.42 -3.04 -1.98
N THR A 62 -8.57 -4.05 -1.14
CA THR A 62 -9.12 -5.35 -1.49
C THR A 62 -10.51 -5.50 -0.92
N ASP A 63 -11.44 -5.91 -1.79
CA ASP A 63 -12.83 -6.20 -1.45
C ASP A 63 -13.16 -7.64 -1.84
N VAL A 64 -13.62 -8.43 -0.88
CA VAL A 64 -14.10 -9.79 -1.10
C VAL A 64 -15.54 -9.90 -0.63
N ASP A 65 -16.40 -10.43 -1.49
CA ASP A 65 -17.81 -10.66 -1.19
C ASP A 65 -18.20 -12.05 -1.67
N ILE A 66 -18.62 -12.91 -0.75
CA ILE A 66 -19.05 -14.29 -1.03
C ILE A 66 -20.42 -14.51 -0.42
N THR A 67 -21.33 -15.09 -1.21
CA THR A 67 -22.63 -15.55 -0.76
C THR A 67 -22.92 -16.91 -1.39
N VAL A 68 -23.12 -17.93 -0.56
CA VAL A 68 -23.53 -19.26 -1.01
C VAL A 68 -24.97 -19.49 -0.60
N ARG A 69 -25.79 -19.90 -1.57
CA ARG A 69 -27.21 -20.21 -1.38
C ARG A 69 -27.48 -21.68 -1.63
N LEU A 70 -28.37 -22.25 -0.84
CA LEU A 70 -28.93 -23.57 -1.04
C LEU A 70 -30.45 -23.45 -0.96
N LEU A 71 -31.16 -23.89 -2.00
CA LEU A 71 -32.63 -23.82 -2.08
C LEU A 71 -33.19 -22.42 -1.74
N GLY A 72 -32.53 -21.36 -2.22
CA GLY A 72 -32.91 -19.97 -1.98
C GLY A 72 -32.40 -19.35 -0.66
N VAL A 73 -32.00 -20.18 0.31
CA VAL A 73 -31.53 -19.74 1.63
C VAL A 73 -30.01 -19.50 1.62
N THR A 74 -29.54 -18.39 2.19
CA THR A 74 -28.10 -18.13 2.37
C THR A 74 -27.55 -19.03 3.48
N VAL A 75 -26.67 -19.96 3.12
CA VAL A 75 -26.01 -20.89 4.06
C VAL A 75 -24.60 -20.45 4.45
N PHE A 76 -24.01 -19.54 3.67
CA PHE A 76 -22.71 -18.96 3.97
C PHE A 76 -22.58 -17.55 3.39
N ARG A 77 -21.99 -16.65 4.18
CA ARG A 77 -21.61 -15.29 3.77
C ARG A 77 -20.23 -14.95 4.32
N PHE A 78 -19.41 -14.36 3.48
CA PHE A 78 -18.13 -13.80 3.85
C PHE A 78 -17.91 -12.46 3.16
N ASN A 79 -17.62 -11.42 3.93
CA ASN A 79 -17.23 -10.12 3.43
C ASN A 79 -15.87 -9.77 4.01
N HIS A 80 -14.92 -9.35 3.19
CA HIS A 80 -13.60 -8.91 3.64
C HIS A 80 -13.25 -7.58 2.99
N ARG A 81 -12.80 -6.65 3.82
CA ARG A 81 -12.31 -5.34 3.42
C ARG A 81 -10.89 -5.23 3.95
N PHE A 82 -9.94 -5.06 3.06
CA PHE A 82 -8.54 -4.97 3.40
C PHE A 82 -7.92 -3.75 2.73
N THR A 83 -7.21 -2.94 3.49
CA THR A 83 -6.49 -1.77 2.96
C THR A 83 -5.04 -1.88 3.35
N GLU A 84 -4.16 -1.66 2.39
CA GLU A 84 -2.72 -1.61 2.57
C GLU A 84 -2.21 -0.27 2.06
N VAL A 85 -1.33 0.37 2.83
CA VAL A 85 -0.63 1.60 2.45
C VAL A 85 0.87 1.33 2.42
N TRP A 86 1.47 1.61 1.27
CA TRP A 86 2.86 1.31 0.96
C TRP A 86 3.63 2.56 0.59
N ALA A 87 4.82 2.74 1.16
CA ALA A 87 5.79 3.75 0.72
C ALA A 87 6.99 3.03 0.08
N GLY A 88 7.03 2.98 -1.25
CA GLY A 88 7.92 2.08 -1.97
C GLY A 88 7.63 0.62 -1.59
N ASP A 89 8.66 -0.13 -1.20
CA ASP A 89 8.53 -1.54 -0.79
C ASP A 89 8.28 -1.73 0.72
N ARG A 90 8.04 -0.65 1.48
CA ARG A 90 7.79 -0.72 2.92
C ARG A 90 6.31 -0.52 3.22
N LEU A 91 5.72 -1.49 3.90
CA LEU A 91 4.36 -1.36 4.44
C LEU A 91 4.35 -0.25 5.49
N ARG A 92 3.35 0.64 5.43
CA ARG A 92 3.11 1.71 6.40
C ARG A 92 1.94 1.36 7.32
N LEU A 93 0.87 0.85 6.72
CA LEU A 93 -0.38 0.50 7.39
C LEU A 93 -1.02 -0.67 6.65
N ALA A 94 -1.59 -1.62 7.39
CA ALA A 94 -2.63 -2.50 6.88
C ALA A 94 -3.81 -2.51 7.85
N THR A 95 -5.03 -2.53 7.32
CA THR A 95 -6.26 -2.70 8.09
C THR A 95 -7.10 -3.79 7.46
N SER A 96 -7.55 -4.74 8.27
CA SER A 96 -8.42 -5.83 7.88
C SER A 96 -9.72 -5.75 8.66
N ARG A 97 -10.84 -5.97 7.98
CA ARG A 97 -12.12 -6.26 8.58
C ARG A 97 -12.79 -7.35 7.78
N HIS A 98 -13.04 -8.50 8.38
CA HIS A 98 -13.86 -9.53 7.77
C HIS A 98 -15.06 -9.90 8.63
N ASP A 99 -16.17 -10.14 7.97
CA ASP A 99 -17.42 -10.65 8.53
C ASP A 99 -17.67 -12.03 7.94
N ARG A 100 -17.68 -13.05 8.80
CA ARG A 100 -18.02 -14.42 8.43
C ARG A 100 -19.29 -14.81 9.14
N ASN A 101 -20.38 -14.93 8.40
CA ASN A 101 -21.70 -15.27 8.94
C ASN A 101 -22.16 -14.41 10.14
N GLY A 102 -21.80 -13.11 10.15
CA GLY A 102 -22.11 -12.18 11.24
C GLY A 102 -21.03 -12.08 12.31
N THR A 103 -20.02 -12.96 12.30
CA THR A 103 -18.86 -12.86 13.20
C THR A 103 -17.82 -11.96 12.58
N VAL A 104 -17.61 -10.79 13.18
CA VAL A 104 -16.66 -9.77 12.74
C VAL A 104 -15.29 -10.00 13.39
N THR A 105 -14.24 -9.78 12.62
CA THR A 105 -12.84 -9.83 13.05
C THR A 105 -12.07 -8.72 12.37
N GLU A 106 -11.18 -8.08 13.12
CA GLU A 106 -10.44 -6.91 12.69
C GLU A 106 -8.95 -7.04 13.04
N MET A 107 -8.11 -6.45 12.20
CA MET A 107 -6.66 -6.38 12.39
C MET A 107 -6.14 -5.02 11.94
N VAL A 108 -5.18 -4.46 12.65
CA VAL A 108 -4.42 -3.27 12.27
C VAL A 108 -2.92 -3.58 12.38
N ALA A 109 -2.18 -3.38 11.31
CA ALA A 109 -0.73 -3.48 11.28
C ALA A 109 -0.12 -2.11 10.96
N ARG A 110 0.85 -1.63 11.74
CA ARG A 110 1.50 -0.33 11.55
C ARG A 110 3.01 -0.45 11.56
N ALA A 111 3.67 0.28 10.67
CA ALA A 111 5.12 0.40 10.71
C ALA A 111 5.57 1.14 11.98
N ALA A 112 6.58 0.59 12.63
CA ALA A 112 7.31 1.19 13.74
C ALA A 112 8.83 1.17 13.44
N GLU A 113 9.63 1.65 14.38
CA GLU A 113 11.09 1.57 14.28
C GLU A 113 11.54 0.10 14.25
N GLY A 114 12.08 -0.33 13.11
CA GLY A 114 12.58 -1.70 12.91
C GLY A 114 11.54 -2.82 13.02
N ALA A 115 10.23 -2.53 12.92
CA ALA A 115 9.19 -3.55 13.06
C ALA A 115 7.87 -3.17 12.36
N ILE A 116 6.99 -4.17 12.21
CA ILE A 116 5.56 -3.99 12.04
C ILE A 116 4.86 -4.42 13.34
N LEU A 117 4.06 -3.52 13.92
CA LEU A 117 3.23 -3.83 15.09
C LEU A 117 1.83 -4.20 14.62
N VAL A 118 1.36 -5.38 15.00
CA VAL A 118 0.04 -5.90 14.64
C VAL A 118 -0.83 -5.99 15.88
N GLN A 119 -2.04 -5.46 15.81
CA GLN A 119 -3.13 -5.72 16.74
C GLN A 119 -4.21 -6.51 15.99
N GLY A 120 -4.51 -7.71 16.47
CA GLY A 120 -5.57 -8.56 15.91
C GLY A 120 -6.14 -9.52 16.95
N PRO A 121 -6.92 -10.53 16.51
CA PRO A 121 -7.62 -11.47 17.40
C PRO A 121 -6.68 -12.33 18.25
N GLN A 122 -5.46 -12.55 17.77
CA GLN A 122 -4.43 -13.29 18.48
C GLN A 122 -3.68 -12.44 19.53
N GLY A 123 -4.10 -11.19 19.71
CA GLY A 123 -3.43 -10.22 20.57
C GLY A 123 -2.37 -9.40 19.83
N PRO A 124 -1.57 -8.60 20.56
CA PRO A 124 -0.51 -7.79 19.99
C PRO A 124 0.67 -8.65 19.54
N GLN A 125 1.21 -8.36 18.35
CA GLN A 125 2.40 -9.01 17.80
C GLN A 125 3.41 -7.97 17.29
N ARG A 126 4.70 -8.29 17.42
CA ARG A 126 5.79 -7.51 16.85
C ARG A 126 6.50 -8.36 15.80
N LEU A 127 6.35 -7.96 14.54
CA LEU A 127 6.91 -8.65 13.38
C LEU A 127 8.16 -7.93 12.86
N PRO A 128 9.01 -8.61 12.06
CA PRO A 128 10.13 -7.98 11.36
C PRO A 128 9.71 -6.75 10.53
N ALA A 129 10.64 -5.82 10.28
CA ALA A 129 10.36 -4.57 9.57
C ALA A 129 9.89 -4.77 8.12
N GLU A 130 10.31 -5.88 7.53
CA GLU A 130 10.02 -6.33 6.17
C GLU A 130 8.75 -7.19 6.09
N ALA A 131 8.09 -7.47 7.23
CA ALA A 131 6.88 -8.27 7.25
C ALA A 131 5.80 -7.64 6.37
N ALA A 132 5.05 -8.49 5.69
CA ALA A 132 4.08 -8.09 4.69
C ALA A 132 2.76 -8.87 4.84
N PRO A 133 1.62 -8.26 4.52
CA PRO A 133 0.37 -8.98 4.51
C PRO A 133 0.39 -10.05 3.41
N LEU A 134 -0.34 -11.14 3.61
CA LEU A 134 -0.56 -12.17 2.60
C LEU A 134 -1.47 -11.64 1.47
N SER A 135 -0.89 -10.84 0.58
CA SER A 135 -1.60 -10.12 -0.47
C SER A 135 -1.20 -10.60 -1.87
N TRP A 136 -2.15 -11.24 -2.54
CA TRP A 136 -1.93 -11.93 -3.82
C TRP A 136 -1.62 -10.99 -5.00
N TRP A 137 -2.04 -9.72 -4.92
CA TRP A 137 -1.77 -8.75 -5.97
C TRP A 137 -0.29 -8.37 -6.07
N ASN A 138 0.50 -8.62 -5.01
CA ASN A 138 1.92 -8.32 -4.96
C ASN A 138 2.74 -9.58 -4.66
N PRO A 139 2.96 -10.46 -5.65
CA PRO A 139 3.66 -11.73 -5.44
C PRO A 139 5.12 -11.58 -4.99
N ARG A 140 5.72 -10.37 -5.14
CA ARG A 140 7.06 -10.08 -4.63
C ARG A 140 7.14 -10.17 -3.10
N LEU A 141 6.01 -10.09 -2.40
CA LEU A 141 5.95 -10.16 -0.95
C LEU A 141 6.12 -11.58 -0.41
N PHE A 142 5.94 -12.62 -1.24
CA PHE A 142 5.93 -14.01 -0.78
C PHE A 142 7.28 -14.53 -0.28
N THR A 143 8.36 -13.78 -0.49
CA THR A 143 9.69 -14.08 0.05
C THR A 143 9.96 -13.38 1.39
N ARG A 144 8.97 -12.71 1.98
CA ARG A 144 9.06 -11.99 3.27
C ARG A 144 8.33 -12.78 4.35
N PRO A 145 8.56 -12.49 5.64
CA PRO A 145 7.66 -12.92 6.71
C PRO A 145 6.24 -12.43 6.43
N LEU A 146 5.28 -13.34 6.34
CA LEU A 146 3.88 -13.03 6.02
C LEU A 146 3.02 -13.00 7.28
N PHE A 147 1.98 -12.18 7.26
CA PHE A 147 0.93 -12.13 8.29
C PHE A 147 -0.47 -12.01 7.65
N ASP A 148 -1.50 -12.41 8.40
CA ASP A 148 -2.91 -12.40 8.01
C ASP A 148 -3.86 -11.95 9.15
#